data_AF-A0AAW0CHN0-F1
#
_entry.id   AF-A0AAW0CHN0-F1
#
_cell.length_a   1.000
_cell.length_b   1.000
_cell.length_c   1.000
_cell.angle_alpha   90.00
_cell.angle_beta   90.00
_cell.angle_gamma   90.00
#
_symmetry.space_group_name_H-M   'P 1'
#
loop_
_entity.id
_entity.type
_entity.pdbx_description
1 polymer ?
#
loop_
_entity_poly.entity_id
_entity_poly.type
_entity_poly.pdbx_seq_one_letter_code
_entity_poly.pdbx_strand_id
1 'polypeptide(L)'
;MSGYSYSGGPSRCSPYWQEFTKCYTNAMTPRECAAQRDDYLECVHRTKEKARHAAIQAEYERQQARALKDHKNKLEAQADGVPTRVGLVPTPPSETK
;
A
#
# COMPACT_ATOMS: atom_id res chain seq x y z
N MET A 1 28.56 -2.16 5.67
CA MET A 1 27.64 -3.15 6.27
C MET A 1 28.04 -4.52 5.74
N SER A 2 28.36 -5.43 6.64
CA SER A 2 28.88 -6.77 6.36
C SER A 2 27.91 -7.55 5.46
N GLY A 3 28.42 -8.29 4.47
CA GLY A 3 27.60 -9.13 3.56
C GLY A 3 26.83 -10.28 4.24
N TYR A 4 26.88 -10.35 5.57
CA TYR A 4 26.33 -11.40 6.41
C TYR A 4 25.16 -10.89 7.24
N SER A 5 24.16 -11.75 7.38
CA SER A 5 22.99 -11.58 8.24
C SER A 5 23.36 -11.78 9.71
N TYR A 6 22.48 -11.33 10.61
CA TYR A 6 22.55 -11.64 12.05
C TYR A 6 22.58 -13.15 12.33
N SER A 7 21.94 -13.95 11.47
CA SER A 7 21.95 -15.42 11.54
C SER A 7 23.25 -16.08 11.05
N GLY A 8 24.28 -15.30 10.68
CA GLY A 8 25.54 -15.81 10.14
C GLY A 8 25.50 -16.26 8.68
N GLY A 9 24.31 -16.36 8.07
CA GLY A 9 24.14 -16.62 6.64
C GLY A 9 24.34 -15.38 5.76
N PRO A 10 24.28 -15.51 4.42
CA PRO A 10 24.31 -14.37 3.52
C PRO A 10 23.15 -13.41 3.83
N SER A 11 23.43 -12.10 3.77
CA SER A 11 22.39 -11.08 3.93
C SER A 11 21.35 -11.17 2.82
N ARG A 12 20.14 -10.67 3.07
CA ARG A 12 19.00 -10.72 2.11
C ARG A 12 19.32 -10.09 0.75
N CYS A 13 20.18 -9.06 0.73
CA CYS A 13 20.59 -8.36 -0.48
C CYS A 13 21.98 -8.80 -0.99
N SER A 14 22.53 -9.89 -0.45
CA SER A 14 23.83 -10.44 -0.87
C SER A 14 23.90 -10.78 -2.37
N PRO A 15 22.86 -11.32 -3.04
CA PRO A 15 22.92 -11.59 -4.47
C PRO A 15 23.12 -10.32 -5.31
N TYR A 16 22.38 -9.25 -5.01
CA TYR A 16 22.53 -7.97 -5.71
C TYR A 16 23.90 -7.34 -5.46
N TRP A 17 24.43 -7.46 -4.25
CA TRP A 17 25.79 -7.03 -3.94
C TRP A 17 26.84 -7.81 -4.74
N GLN A 18 26.67 -9.12 -4.91
CA GLN A 18 27.57 -9.95 -5.72
C GLN A 18 27.54 -9.52 -7.19
N GLU A 19 26.36 -9.28 -7.77
CA GLU A 19 26.23 -8.80 -9.15
C GLU A 19 26.85 -7.41 -9.35
N PHE A 20 26.64 -6.49 -8.42
CA PHE A 20 27.30 -5.19 -8.45
C PHE A 20 28.83 -5.35 -8.36
N THR A 21 29.32 -6.19 -7.44
CA THR A 21 30.76 -6.42 -7.27
C THR A 21 31.38 -7.00 -8.54
N LYS A 22 30.73 -8.02 -9.16
CA LYS A 22 31.18 -8.62 -10.42
C LYS A 22 31.27 -7.59 -11.55
N CYS A 23 30.28 -6.71 -11.66
CA CYS A 23 30.34 -5.63 -12.65
C CYS A 23 31.47 -4.66 -12.33
N TYR A 24 31.52 -4.17 -11.08
CA TYR A 24 32.45 -3.13 -10.66
C TYR A 24 33.93 -3.55 -10.78
N THR A 25 34.25 -4.83 -10.56
CA THR A 25 35.61 -5.34 -10.72
C THR A 25 36.09 -5.39 -12.17
N ASN A 26 35.18 -5.40 -13.14
CA ASN A 26 35.48 -5.49 -14.57
C ASN A 26 35.27 -4.17 -15.31
N ALA A 27 34.67 -3.17 -14.67
CA ALA A 27 34.34 -1.89 -15.27
C ALA A 27 35.52 -0.92 -15.23
N MET A 28 35.65 -0.10 -16.28
CA MET A 28 36.63 0.99 -16.31
C MET A 28 36.13 2.22 -15.55
N THR A 29 34.82 2.44 -15.56
CA THR A 29 34.19 3.55 -14.84
C THR A 29 33.05 3.07 -13.94
N PRO A 30 32.85 3.68 -12.75
CA PRO A 30 31.75 3.31 -11.85
C PRO A 30 30.35 3.49 -12.44
N ARG A 31 30.20 4.26 -13.52
CA ARG A 31 28.92 4.51 -14.18
C ARG A 31 28.43 3.32 -15.00
N GLU A 32 29.33 2.46 -15.48
CA GLU A 32 28.98 1.26 -16.26
C GLU A 32 28.12 0.28 -15.45
N CYS A 33 28.25 0.29 -14.12
CA CYS A 33 27.53 -0.59 -13.20
C CYS A 33 26.38 0.09 -12.46
N ALA A 34 25.87 1.21 -13.00
CA ALA A 34 24.82 1.99 -12.35
C ALA A 34 23.53 1.17 -12.13
N ALA A 35 23.16 0.30 -13.08
CA ALA A 35 21.97 -0.55 -12.94
C ALA A 35 22.08 -1.50 -11.75
N GLN A 36 23.20 -2.25 -11.66
CA GLN A 36 23.44 -3.21 -10.58
C GLN A 36 23.57 -2.51 -9.22
N ARG A 37 24.18 -1.31 -9.20
CA ARG A 37 24.24 -0.46 -8.01
C ARG A 37 22.82 -0.08 -7.56
N ASP A 38 21.99 0.38 -8.50
CA ASP A 38 20.65 0.86 -8.20
C ASP A 38 19.76 -0.27 -7.70
N ASP A 39 19.92 -1.50 -8.22
CA ASP A 39 19.22 -2.69 -7.73
C ASP A 39 19.65 -3.07 -6.30
N TYR A 40 20.95 -3.00 -6.00
CA TYR A 40 21.44 -3.23 -4.64
C TYR A 40 20.88 -2.19 -3.66
N LEU A 41 20.90 -0.90 -4.03
CA LEU A 41 20.35 0.17 -3.21
C LEU A 41 18.82 0.10 -3.06
N GLU A 42 18.12 -0.34 -4.11
CA GLU A 42 16.69 -0.63 -4.05
C GLU A 42 16.43 -1.73 -3.03
N CYS A 43 17.15 -2.87 -3.09
CA CYS A 43 16.94 -3.96 -2.14
C CYS A 43 17.14 -3.52 -0.68
N VAL A 44 18.17 -2.71 -0.43
CA VAL A 44 18.51 -2.23 0.92
C VAL A 44 17.49 -1.22 1.46
N HIS A 45 17.06 -0.26 0.63
CA HIS A 45 16.24 0.86 1.11
C HIS A 45 14.74 0.74 0.79
N ARG A 46 14.40 -0.08 -0.21
CA ARG A 46 13.04 -0.35 -0.71
C ARG A 46 12.27 0.91 -1.08
N THR A 47 12.97 1.91 -1.62
CA THR A 47 12.38 3.23 -1.90
C THR A 47 11.32 3.14 -2.98
N LYS A 48 11.65 2.50 -4.10
CA LYS A 48 10.74 2.29 -5.23
C LYS A 48 9.56 1.43 -4.82
N GLU A 49 9.79 0.35 -4.06
CA GLU A 49 8.72 -0.52 -3.58
C GLU A 49 7.76 0.20 -2.64
N LYS A 50 8.28 0.94 -1.65
CA LYS A 50 7.45 1.75 -0.74
C LYS A 50 6.61 2.78 -1.50
N ALA A 51 7.19 3.46 -2.47
CA ALA A 51 6.48 4.44 -3.28
C ALA A 51 5.36 3.79 -4.12
N ARG A 52 5.65 2.63 -4.73
CA ARG A 52 4.66 1.87 -5.49
C ARG A 52 3.52 1.37 -4.59
N HIS A 53 3.85 0.84 -3.42
CA HIS A 53 2.85 0.39 -2.44
C HIS A 53 1.93 1.53 -2.01
N ALA A 54 2.49 2.70 -1.69
CA ALA A 54 1.71 3.88 -1.32
C ALA A 54 0.77 4.32 -2.46
N ALA A 55 1.25 4.32 -3.71
CA ALA A 55 0.42 4.66 -4.86
C ALA A 55 -0.75 3.67 -5.06
N ILE A 56 -0.49 2.37 -4.90
CA ILE A 56 -1.54 1.33 -5.01
C ILE A 56 -2.56 1.48 -3.88
N GLN A 57 -2.11 1.72 -2.65
CA GLN A 57 -2.99 1.92 -1.49
C GLN A 57 -3.88 3.16 -1.68
N ALA A 58 -3.32 4.28 -2.14
CA ALA A 58 -4.08 5.50 -2.39
C ALA A 58 -5.19 5.28 -3.45
N GLU A 59 -4.88 4.58 -4.55
CA GLU A 59 -5.89 4.27 -5.57
C GLU A 59 -6.95 3.27 -5.06
N TYR A 60 -6.55 2.29 -4.24
CA TYR A 60 -7.49 1.39 -3.60
C TYR A 60 -8.49 2.14 -2.70
N GLU A 61 -7.99 3.03 -1.83
CA GLU A 61 -8.83 3.87 -0.96
C GLU A 61 -9.76 4.78 -1.77
N ARG A 62 -9.27 5.37 -2.86
CA ARG A 62 -10.07 6.19 -3.77
C ARG A 62 -11.21 5.39 -4.41
N GLN A 63 -10.97 4.15 -4.81
CA GLN A 63 -12.00 3.27 -5.35
C GLN A 63 -13.03 2.87 -4.28
N GLN A 64 -12.59 2.54 -3.07
CA GLN A 64 -13.48 2.25 -1.94
C GLN A 64 -14.39 3.44 -1.59
N ALA A 65 -13.83 4.65 -1.51
CA ALA A 65 -14.59 5.86 -1.24
C ALA A 65 -15.64 6.16 -2.34
N ARG A 66 -15.30 5.93 -3.61
CA ARG A 66 -16.23 6.05 -4.73
C ARG A 66 -17.36 5.02 -4.62
N ALA A 67 -17.03 3.75 -4.39
CA ALA A 67 -18.02 2.69 -4.25
C ALA A 67 -18.99 2.96 -3.08
N LEU A 68 -18.48 3.43 -1.94
CA LEU A 68 -19.31 3.80 -0.79
C LEU A 68 -20.23 4.98 -1.12
N LYS A 69 -19.72 6.02 -1.79
CA LYS A 69 -20.52 7.17 -2.22
C LYS A 69 -21.61 6.74 -3.20
N ASP A 70 -21.28 5.91 -4.17
CA ASP A 70 -22.25 5.42 -5.15
C ASP A 70 -23.31 4.53 -4.50
N HIS A 71 -22.92 3.71 -3.51
CA HIS A 71 -23.87 2.93 -2.73
C HIS A 71 -24.80 3.83 -1.91
N LYS A 72 -24.26 4.83 -1.21
CA LYS A 72 -25.05 5.81 -0.45
C LYS A 72 -26.04 6.55 -1.35
N ASN A 73 -25.60 7.06 -2.51
CA ASN A 73 -26.47 7.75 -3.46
C ASN A 73 -27.62 6.85 -3.97
N LYS A 74 -27.34 5.56 -4.19
CA LYS A 74 -28.39 4.59 -4.58
C LYS A 74 -29.39 4.35 -3.46
N LEU A 75 -28.94 4.25 -2.20
CA LEU A 75 -29.83 4.10 -1.04
C LEU A 75 -30.70 5.35 -0.85
N GLU A 76 -30.13 6.55 -0.98
CA GLU A 76 -30.87 7.81 -0.91
C GLU A 76 -31.93 7.92 -2.02
N ALA A 77 -31.54 7.65 -3.27
CA ALA A 77 -32.49 7.64 -4.39
C ALA A 77 -33.62 6.60 -4.22
N GLN A 78 -33.34 5.46 -3.60
CA GLN A 78 -34.36 4.45 -3.30
C GLN A 78 -35.26 4.88 -2.14
N ALA A 79 -34.74 5.58 -1.13
CA ALA A 79 -35.53 6.13 -0.03
C ALA A 79 -36.51 7.22 -0.51
N ASP A 80 -36.08 8.08 -1.44
CA ASP A 80 -36.92 9.14 -2.02
C ASP A 80 -38.08 8.59 -2.87
N GLY A 81 -37.97 7.37 -3.41
CA GLY A 81 -39.00 6.70 -4.21
C GLY A 81 -39.97 5.82 -3.40
N VAL A 82 -39.72 5.59 -2.11
CA VAL A 82 -40.62 4.82 -1.23
C VAL A 82 -41.53 5.80 -0.50
N PRO A 83 -42.86 5.78 -0.72
CA PRO A 83 -43.77 6.58 0.09
C PRO A 83 -43.72 6.05 1.52
N THR A 84 -42.92 6.70 2.36
CA THR A 84 -42.84 6.39 3.79
C THR A 84 -44.16 6.82 4.43
N ARG A 85 -45.15 5.94 4.36
CA ARG A 85 -46.40 6.03 5.12
C ARG A 85 -46.35 5.01 6.25
N VAL A 86 -45.46 5.22 7.21
CA VAL A 86 -45.49 4.48 8.48
C VAL A 86 -45.29 5.49 9.61
N GLY A 87 -46.34 5.68 10.41
CA GLY A 87 -46.29 6.47 11.63
C GLY A 87 -45.34 5.80 12.63
N LEU A 88 -44.18 6.40 12.83
CA LEU A 88 -43.31 6.10 13.96
C LEU A 88 -43.83 6.87 15.16
N VAL A 89 -44.62 6.20 15.99
CA VAL A 89 -45.02 6.66 17.32
C VAL A 89 -43.77 6.71 18.22
N PRO A 90 -43.47 7.83 18.90
CA PRO A 90 -42.58 7.81 20.05
C PRO A 90 -43.40 7.46 21.30
N THR A 91 -43.14 6.31 21.92
CA THR A 91 -43.58 6.07 23.31
C THR A 91 -42.36 5.70 24.16
N PRO A 92 -41.84 6.63 24.98
CA PRO A 92 -41.14 6.24 26.20
C PRO A 92 -42.16 5.64 27.18
N PRO A 93 -41.81 4.57 27.93
CA PRO A 93 -42.64 4.13 29.05
C PRO A 93 -42.63 5.21 30.13
N SER A 94 -43.83 5.64 30.51
CA SER A 94 -44.10 6.51 31.66
C SER A 94 -43.66 5.85 32.96
N GLU A 95 -42.87 6.56 33.75
CA GLU A 95 -42.72 6.30 35.19
C GLU A 95 -44.08 6.47 35.87
N THR A 96 -44.56 5.43 36.56
CA THR A 96 -45.50 5.57 37.68
C THR A 96 -45.53 4.27 38.50
N LYS A 97 -44.72 4.24 39.55
CA LYS A 97 -45.15 3.79 40.87
C LYS A 97 -44.28 4.43 41.94
#